data_AF-A0A7V1EPP1-F1
#
_entry.id   AF-A0A7V1EPP1-F1
#
_cell.length_a   1.000
_cell.length_b   1.000
_cell.length_c   1.000
_cell.angle_alpha   90.00
_cell.angle_beta   90.00
_cell.angle_gamma   90.00
#
_symmetry.space_group_name_H-M   'P 1'
#
loop_
_entity.id
_entity.type
_entity.pdbx_description
1 polymer ?
#
loop_
_entity_poly.entity_id
_entity_poly.type
_entity_poly.pdbx_seq_one_letter_code
_entity_poly.pdbx_strand_id
1 'polypeptide(L)'
;MDKAIKHLLSISFILGILSAEPYPKAVRSANEIIRVFSGQSSKRHISDDLRNIARYGHSLPDDMKRELKNLGFNFTGQIVNRSPLGERSEAEGLDELYDNGMFRFHYTTTGTNAVSTSDTNSNSIPDYVEQMSDVFNYVTSVELTTLGFVEPPGDDWYPLNDDNGGSGLYDIYIRSFTANWYGYVQPESWAGNTGNNEHSSGVTEVNAMTSYMAMRNNYNGFPNTLIENIQVTASHEYFHAVQFGYDGWEESWVMEATAVQLEEMVYDDINDCYQYMPSWFYSPHQSLNLDSSNRWYGSFIFFEYVNTHMSNNSIREFWEKSITHDSYDDEYSIQTLDEAFRDNGSSFADMLNEMSIANRILSSNTFADPYTYEEADAYFAVPATFSTVSFSTGT
;
A
#
# COMPACT_ATOMS: atom_id res chain seq x y z
N MET A 1 -9.11 -39.38 -70.94
CA MET A 1 -9.55 -39.17 -69.54
C MET A 1 -8.29 -39.13 -68.68
N ASP A 2 -7.35 -38.21 -68.92
CA ASP A 2 -7.32 -36.75 -68.76
C ASP A 2 -7.38 -36.24 -67.30
N LYS A 3 -6.45 -35.31 -67.06
CA LYS A 3 -5.81 -34.88 -65.82
C LYS A 3 -6.76 -34.29 -64.77
N ALA A 4 -6.45 -34.52 -63.48
CA ALA A 4 -6.79 -33.58 -62.41
C ALA A 4 -5.49 -33.05 -61.79
N ILE A 5 -5.23 -31.78 -62.04
CA ILE A 5 -4.07 -31.00 -61.62
C ILE A 5 -4.37 -30.29 -60.30
N LYS A 6 -3.36 -30.32 -59.42
CA LYS A 6 -3.04 -29.48 -58.26
C LYS A 6 -3.78 -28.14 -58.13
N HIS A 7 -4.28 -27.86 -56.92
CA HIS A 7 -4.06 -26.58 -56.24
C HIS A 7 -4.00 -26.80 -54.72
N LEU A 8 -2.77 -26.83 -54.18
CA LEU A 8 -2.53 -26.57 -52.76
C LEU A 8 -2.37 -25.04 -52.63
N LEU A 9 -3.36 -24.38 -52.04
CA LEU A 9 -3.22 -22.99 -51.58
C LEU A 9 -2.42 -23.03 -50.27
N SER A 10 -1.13 -22.68 -50.33
CA SER A 10 -0.37 -22.35 -49.13
C SER A 10 -0.88 -21.02 -48.59
N ILE A 11 -1.66 -21.07 -47.50
CA ILE A 11 -1.96 -19.90 -46.69
C ILE A 11 -0.74 -19.67 -45.80
N SER A 12 0.11 -18.73 -46.18
CA SER A 12 1.16 -18.21 -45.30
C SER A 12 0.49 -17.34 -44.24
N PHE A 13 0.30 -17.87 -43.04
CA PHE A 13 -0.01 -17.06 -41.86
C PHE A 13 1.25 -16.27 -41.50
N ILE A 14 1.26 -14.98 -41.84
CA ILE A 14 2.19 -14.03 -41.23
C ILE A 14 1.63 -13.78 -39.82
N LEU A 15 2.16 -14.48 -38.83
CA LEU A 15 2.03 -14.03 -37.43
C LEU A 15 2.84 -12.74 -37.33
N GLY A 16 2.19 -11.61 -37.56
CA GLY A 16 2.65 -10.36 -36.98
C GLY A 16 2.53 -10.51 -35.48
N ILE A 17 3.65 -10.50 -34.78
CA ILE A 17 3.66 -10.34 -33.33
C ILE A 17 3.13 -8.93 -33.09
N LEU A 18 1.83 -8.80 -32.88
CA LEU A 18 1.27 -7.62 -32.24
C LEU A 18 1.78 -7.68 -30.81
N SER A 19 2.82 -6.89 -30.50
CA SER A 19 3.13 -6.60 -29.11
C SER A 19 1.90 -5.92 -28.52
N ALA A 20 1.37 -6.46 -27.43
CA ALA A 20 0.32 -5.78 -26.68
C ALA A 20 0.82 -4.37 -26.31
N GLU A 21 -0.07 -3.37 -26.41
CA GLU A 21 0.25 -2.02 -25.94
C GLU A 21 0.62 -2.07 -24.45
N PRO A 22 1.64 -1.31 -24.00
CA PRO A 22 2.00 -1.25 -22.59
C PRO A 22 0.83 -0.83 -21.71
N TYR A 23 0.74 -1.39 -20.50
CA TYR A 23 -0.29 -1.02 -19.57
C TYR A 23 -0.10 0.45 -19.11
N PRO A 24 -1.07 1.35 -19.31
CA PRO A 24 -0.84 2.78 -19.09
C PRO A 24 -0.47 3.17 -17.66
N LYS A 25 -1.02 2.51 -16.63
CA LYS A 25 -0.63 2.78 -15.22
C LYS A 25 0.84 2.40 -15.00
N ALA A 26 1.27 1.23 -15.52
CA ALA A 26 2.65 0.77 -15.41
C ALA A 26 3.65 1.75 -16.01
N VAL A 27 3.33 2.31 -17.19
CA VAL A 27 4.17 3.32 -17.85
C VAL A 27 4.28 4.59 -17.00
N ARG A 28 3.17 5.05 -16.41
CA ARG A 28 3.20 6.23 -15.51
C ARG A 28 4.07 5.95 -14.28
N SER A 29 3.83 4.83 -13.60
CA SER A 29 4.56 4.46 -12.40
C SER A 29 6.05 4.23 -12.67
N ALA A 30 6.40 3.56 -13.77
CA ALA A 30 7.79 3.38 -14.15
C ALA A 30 8.51 4.72 -14.41
N ASN A 31 7.86 5.67 -15.09
CA ASN A 31 8.42 7.01 -15.27
C ASN A 31 8.63 7.74 -13.94
N GLU A 32 7.64 7.67 -13.04
CA GLU A 32 7.77 8.31 -11.72
C GLU A 32 8.89 7.67 -10.91
N ILE A 33 8.96 6.34 -10.80
CA ILE A 33 10.04 5.61 -10.12
C ILE A 33 11.41 5.97 -10.71
N ILE A 34 11.56 6.01 -12.04
CA ILE A 34 12.83 6.38 -12.66
C ILE A 34 13.27 7.78 -12.23
N ARG A 35 12.36 8.76 -12.31
CA ARG A 35 12.65 10.16 -11.94
C ARG A 35 12.99 10.28 -10.47
N VAL A 36 12.20 9.61 -9.65
CA VAL A 36 12.30 9.58 -8.20
C VAL A 36 13.65 9.01 -7.75
N PHE A 37 14.00 7.80 -8.19
CA PHE A 37 15.25 7.14 -7.79
C PHE A 37 16.48 7.84 -8.37
N SER A 38 16.31 8.55 -9.49
CA SER A 38 17.34 9.41 -10.08
C SER A 38 17.45 10.80 -9.43
N GLY A 39 16.65 11.11 -8.40
CA GLY A 39 16.65 12.41 -7.72
C GLY A 39 16.12 13.58 -8.56
N GLN A 40 15.36 13.30 -9.62
CA GLN A 40 14.78 14.29 -10.53
C GLN A 40 13.39 14.77 -10.10
N SER A 41 12.70 14.02 -9.24
CA SER A 41 11.43 14.39 -8.64
C SER A 41 11.35 13.91 -7.19
N SER A 42 10.39 14.46 -6.46
CA SER A 42 10.00 13.95 -5.14
C SER A 42 8.52 13.63 -5.16
N LYS A 43 8.16 12.48 -4.58
CA LYS A 43 6.79 12.03 -4.33
C LYS A 43 6.67 11.73 -2.84
N ARG A 44 5.46 11.84 -2.28
CA ARG A 44 5.21 11.57 -0.85
C ARG A 44 5.26 10.10 -0.48
N HIS A 45 4.97 9.22 -1.44
CA HIS A 45 4.94 7.78 -1.28
C HIS A 45 5.01 7.10 -2.64
N ILE A 46 5.60 5.90 -2.68
CA ILE A 46 5.88 5.17 -3.91
C ILE A 46 5.43 3.71 -3.89
N SER A 47 4.88 3.17 -2.79
CA SER A 47 4.50 1.75 -2.70
C SER A 47 3.48 1.38 -3.78
N ASP A 48 2.54 2.28 -4.11
CA ASP A 48 1.64 2.09 -5.25
C ASP A 48 2.36 2.03 -6.61
N ASP A 49 3.35 2.89 -6.85
CA ASP A 49 4.08 2.84 -8.12
C ASP A 49 4.90 1.55 -8.24
N LEU A 50 5.51 1.11 -7.14
CA LEU A 50 6.21 -0.16 -7.06
C LEU A 50 5.25 -1.33 -7.28
N ARG A 51 4.04 -1.30 -6.70
CA ARG A 51 2.99 -2.30 -6.91
C ARG A 51 2.49 -2.33 -8.36
N ASN A 52 2.30 -1.17 -8.98
CA ASN A 52 1.92 -1.07 -10.40
C ASN A 52 3.00 -1.66 -11.32
N ILE A 53 4.28 -1.43 -11.02
CA ILE A 53 5.39 -2.07 -11.74
C ILE A 53 5.40 -3.58 -11.47
N ALA A 54 5.17 -4.02 -10.24
CA ALA A 54 5.08 -5.43 -9.89
C ALA A 54 4.01 -6.18 -10.70
N ARG A 55 2.79 -5.65 -10.73
CA ARG A 55 1.64 -6.24 -11.44
C ARG A 55 1.79 -6.21 -12.96
N TYR A 56 2.31 -5.10 -13.51
CA TYR A 56 2.18 -4.80 -14.94
C TYR A 56 3.50 -4.50 -15.65
N GLY A 57 4.63 -4.55 -14.96
CA GLY A 57 5.94 -4.15 -15.49
C GLY A 57 6.42 -4.98 -16.68
N HIS A 58 5.94 -6.22 -16.82
CA HIS A 58 6.22 -7.05 -18.00
C HIS A 58 5.65 -6.46 -19.30
N SER A 59 4.62 -5.61 -19.23
CA SER A 59 4.06 -4.89 -20.39
C SER A 59 4.93 -3.71 -20.85
N LEU A 60 5.90 -3.27 -20.05
CA LEU A 60 6.69 -2.08 -20.34
C LEU A 60 7.57 -2.24 -21.59
N PRO A 61 7.84 -1.14 -22.32
CA PRO A 61 8.85 -1.08 -23.38
C PRO A 61 10.26 -1.49 -22.91
N ASP A 62 11.06 -2.06 -23.82
CA ASP A 62 12.39 -2.61 -23.50
C ASP A 62 13.42 -1.56 -23.03
N ASP A 63 13.29 -0.31 -23.47
CA ASP A 63 14.08 0.82 -22.97
C ASP A 63 13.73 1.15 -21.51
N MET A 64 12.44 1.26 -21.18
CA MET A 64 12.00 1.47 -19.79
C MET A 64 12.42 0.30 -18.88
N LYS A 65 12.26 -0.95 -19.33
CA LYS A 65 12.74 -2.12 -18.59
C LYS A 65 14.24 -2.06 -18.33
N ARG A 66 15.03 -1.51 -19.26
CA ARG A 66 16.49 -1.36 -19.11
C ARG A 66 16.84 -0.30 -18.09
N GLU A 67 16.12 0.83 -18.09
CA GLU A 67 16.27 1.87 -17.07
C GLU A 67 15.93 1.33 -15.68
N LEU A 68 14.80 0.63 -15.55
CA LEU A 68 14.42 -0.01 -14.28
C LEU A 68 15.43 -1.08 -13.84
N LYS A 69 15.97 -1.89 -14.76
CA LYS A 69 17.05 -2.85 -14.40
C LYS A 69 18.28 -2.16 -13.83
N ASN A 70 18.65 -0.98 -14.34
CA ASN A 70 19.76 -0.20 -13.77
C ASN A 70 19.46 0.32 -12.36
N LEU A 71 18.17 0.39 -11.99
CA LEU A 71 17.70 0.77 -10.65
C LEU A 71 17.46 -0.46 -9.75
N GLY A 72 17.83 -1.66 -10.19
CA GLY A 72 17.69 -2.90 -9.43
C GLY A 72 16.41 -3.69 -9.71
N PHE A 73 15.58 -3.33 -10.69
CA PHE A 73 14.39 -4.14 -10.98
C PHE A 73 14.73 -5.44 -11.71
N ASN A 74 14.08 -6.51 -11.27
CA ASN A 74 14.13 -7.84 -11.86
C ASN A 74 12.81 -8.19 -12.56
N PHE A 75 12.91 -8.66 -13.80
CA PHE A 75 11.78 -9.01 -14.67
C PHE A 75 11.73 -10.51 -15.00
N THR A 76 12.46 -11.36 -14.25
CA THR A 76 12.48 -12.82 -14.51
C THR A 76 11.37 -13.58 -13.79
N GLY A 77 10.85 -13.02 -12.70
CA GLY A 77 9.75 -13.60 -11.92
C GLY A 77 8.39 -13.45 -12.61
N GLN A 78 7.35 -13.97 -11.95
CA GLN A 78 5.95 -13.73 -12.34
C GLN A 78 5.49 -12.30 -12.02
N ILE A 79 6.13 -11.71 -11.00
CA ILE A 79 5.95 -10.34 -10.55
C ILE A 79 7.29 -9.64 -10.74
N VAL A 80 7.25 -8.37 -11.15
CA VAL A 80 8.46 -7.55 -11.22
C VAL A 80 8.81 -7.07 -9.81
N ASN A 81 10.02 -7.37 -9.33
CA ASN A 81 10.48 -6.94 -8.00
C ASN A 81 11.81 -6.21 -8.09
N ARG A 82 12.36 -5.79 -6.94
CA ARG A 82 13.64 -5.05 -6.85
C ARG A 82 14.80 -5.92 -6.34
N SER A 83 14.85 -7.18 -6.77
CA SER A 83 15.87 -8.13 -6.31
C SER A 83 16.74 -8.62 -7.49
N PRO A 84 17.68 -7.80 -8.01
CA PRO A 84 18.48 -8.19 -9.17
C PRO A 84 19.41 -9.34 -8.79
N LEU A 85 19.46 -10.38 -9.64
CA LEU A 85 20.27 -11.59 -9.39
C LEU A 85 19.94 -12.31 -8.07
N GLY A 86 18.76 -12.07 -7.51
CA GLY A 86 18.32 -12.71 -6.28
C GLY A 86 18.80 -12.03 -5.01
N GLU A 87 19.36 -10.82 -5.05
CA GLU A 87 19.67 -10.00 -3.85
C GLU A 87 18.77 -8.77 -3.82
N ARG A 88 18.20 -8.37 -2.67
CA ARG A 88 17.36 -7.17 -2.58
C ARG A 88 18.19 -5.89 -2.72
N SER A 89 17.76 -4.97 -3.57
CA SER A 89 18.49 -3.70 -3.79
C SER A 89 18.62 -2.86 -2.51
N GLU A 90 17.65 -3.02 -1.61
CA GLU A 90 17.53 -2.37 -0.32
C GLU A 90 18.49 -2.95 0.74
N ALA A 91 19.20 -4.04 0.45
CA ALA A 91 20.30 -4.51 1.29
C ALA A 91 21.63 -3.77 0.99
N GLU A 92 21.77 -3.13 -0.18
CA GLU A 92 23.06 -2.58 -0.62
C GLU A 92 23.61 -1.54 0.37
N GLY A 93 24.81 -1.79 0.90
CA GLY A 93 25.51 -0.88 1.82
C GLY A 93 24.98 -0.89 3.25
N LEU A 94 24.20 -1.90 3.64
CA LEU A 94 23.82 -2.17 5.03
C LEU A 94 24.63 -3.38 5.54
N ASP A 95 25.27 -3.24 6.70
CA ASP A 95 26.26 -4.18 7.22
C ASP A 95 25.97 -4.66 8.65
N GLU A 96 24.91 -4.15 9.27
CA GLU A 96 24.47 -4.51 10.62
C GLU A 96 23.04 -5.04 10.60
N LEU A 97 22.75 -5.96 11.53
CA LEU A 97 21.45 -6.61 11.69
C LEU A 97 20.98 -6.51 13.14
N TYR A 98 19.68 -6.28 13.33
CA TYR A 98 19.03 -6.37 14.62
C TYR A 98 17.71 -7.13 14.50
N ASP A 99 17.58 -8.25 15.21
CA ASP A 99 16.38 -9.09 15.19
C ASP A 99 15.57 -8.85 16.47
N ASN A 100 14.28 -8.55 16.33
CA ASN A 100 13.38 -8.38 17.47
C ASN A 100 11.92 -8.62 17.05
N GLY A 101 11.18 -9.39 17.85
CA GLY A 101 9.82 -9.80 17.51
C GLY A 101 9.79 -10.62 16.23
N MET A 102 8.95 -10.22 15.28
CA MET A 102 8.83 -10.83 13.95
C MET A 102 9.72 -10.17 12.89
N PHE A 103 10.56 -9.21 13.29
CA PHE A 103 11.27 -8.34 12.36
C PHE A 103 12.78 -8.52 12.40
N ARG A 104 13.39 -8.34 11.22
CA ARG A 104 14.83 -8.11 11.07
C ARG A 104 15.06 -6.70 10.52
N PHE A 105 15.82 -5.91 11.26
CA PHE A 105 16.24 -4.57 10.86
C PHE A 105 17.64 -4.63 10.23
N HIS A 106 17.74 -4.24 8.96
CA HIS A 106 19.00 -4.05 8.26
C HIS A 106 19.41 -2.58 8.34
N TYR A 107 20.62 -2.30 8.77
CA TYR A 107 21.10 -0.92 8.89
C TYR A 107 22.62 -0.83 8.70
N THR A 108 23.13 0.40 8.73
CA THR A 108 24.56 0.67 8.87
C THR A 108 24.76 1.89 9.76
N THR A 109 25.94 2.04 10.34
CA THR A 109 26.37 3.23 11.09
C THR A 109 27.35 4.10 10.31
N THR A 110 27.63 3.74 9.05
CA THR A 110 28.61 4.43 8.21
C THR A 110 28.07 4.77 6.81
N GLY A 111 28.75 5.68 6.11
CA GLY A 111 28.34 6.08 4.76
C GLY A 111 27.02 6.86 4.72
N THR A 112 26.36 6.83 3.57
CA THR A 112 25.15 7.63 3.31
C THR A 112 23.90 7.05 3.96
N ASN A 113 23.85 5.72 4.14
CA ASN A 113 22.72 5.02 4.76
C ASN A 113 22.80 5.01 6.29
N ALA A 114 23.84 5.60 6.88
CA ALA A 114 24.09 5.58 8.32
C ALA A 114 22.89 6.08 9.13
N VAL A 115 22.47 5.32 10.13
CA VAL A 115 21.67 5.83 11.24
C VAL A 115 22.56 6.59 12.23
N SER A 116 21.96 7.35 13.15
CA SER A 116 22.68 7.97 14.27
C SER A 116 23.38 6.90 15.11
N THR A 117 24.65 7.11 15.47
CA THR A 117 25.43 6.17 16.31
C THR A 117 25.19 6.31 17.81
N SER A 118 24.16 7.07 18.20
CA SER A 118 23.83 7.24 19.62
C SER A 118 23.35 5.90 20.18
N ASP A 119 23.95 5.48 21.28
CA ASP A 119 23.63 4.27 22.03
C ASP A 119 23.74 4.63 23.52
N THR A 120 22.63 5.08 24.08
CA THR A 120 22.58 5.65 25.43
C THR A 120 22.70 4.56 26.50
N ASN A 121 22.25 3.33 26.19
CA ASN A 121 22.26 2.20 27.11
C ASN A 121 23.53 1.31 26.98
N SER A 122 24.38 1.59 25.98
CA SER A 122 25.63 0.89 25.67
C SER A 122 25.45 -0.60 25.35
N ASN A 123 24.35 -0.98 24.71
CA ASN A 123 24.09 -2.36 24.29
C ASN A 123 24.60 -2.70 22.87
N SER A 124 25.28 -1.76 22.22
CA SER A 124 25.82 -1.85 20.85
C SER A 124 24.78 -1.80 19.72
N ILE A 125 23.51 -1.52 20.03
CA ILE A 125 22.47 -1.22 19.05
C ILE A 125 22.18 0.28 19.12
N PRO A 126 22.12 1.00 17.99
CA PRO A 126 21.77 2.41 18.03
C PRO A 126 20.35 2.65 18.57
N ASP A 127 20.19 3.67 19.42
CA ASP A 127 18.90 4.08 20.01
C ASP A 127 17.81 4.28 18.93
N TYR A 128 18.20 4.71 17.72
CA TYR A 128 17.31 4.88 16.56
C TYR A 128 16.69 3.56 16.09
N VAL A 129 17.51 2.50 16.04
CA VAL A 129 17.08 1.16 15.59
C VAL A 129 16.21 0.51 16.66
N GLU A 130 16.59 0.64 17.93
CA GLU A 130 15.75 0.17 19.06
C GLU A 130 14.38 0.87 19.07
N GLN A 131 14.36 2.20 18.93
CA GLN A 131 13.11 2.97 18.89
C GLN A 131 12.20 2.55 17.74
N MET A 132 12.77 2.36 16.55
CA MET A 132 11.99 1.87 15.39
C MET A 132 11.47 0.46 15.64
N SER A 133 12.29 -0.41 16.21
CA SER A 133 11.90 -1.78 16.54
C SER A 133 10.76 -1.86 17.56
N ASP A 134 10.81 -1.04 18.61
CA ASP A 134 9.75 -0.96 19.61
C ASP A 134 8.43 -0.48 18.98
N VAL A 135 8.50 0.51 18.07
CA VAL A 135 7.34 0.99 17.31
C VAL A 135 6.73 -0.12 16.47
N PHE A 136 7.52 -0.87 15.69
CA PHE A 136 7.00 -1.95 14.87
C PHE A 136 6.36 -3.08 15.70
N ASN A 137 6.97 -3.45 16.82
CA ASN A 137 6.38 -4.44 17.73
C ASN A 137 5.02 -3.96 18.29
N TYR A 138 4.88 -2.67 18.61
CA TYR A 138 3.61 -2.10 19.02
C TYR A 138 2.58 -2.10 17.89
N VAL A 139 2.96 -1.62 16.70
CA VAL A 139 2.11 -1.61 15.48
C VAL A 139 1.58 -3.01 15.19
N THR A 140 2.45 -4.03 15.14
CA THR A 140 2.05 -5.43 14.95
C THR A 140 1.09 -5.91 16.03
N SER A 141 1.34 -5.57 17.29
CA SER A 141 0.44 -5.93 18.38
C SER A 141 -0.95 -5.30 18.21
N VAL A 142 -1.03 -4.06 17.72
CA VAL A 142 -2.32 -3.41 17.48
C VAL A 142 -2.99 -4.04 16.25
N GLU A 143 -2.34 -4.05 15.10
CA GLU A 143 -2.94 -4.53 13.84
C GLU A 143 -3.31 -6.02 13.89
N LEU A 144 -2.40 -6.89 14.31
CA LEU A 144 -2.66 -8.33 14.29
C LEU A 144 -3.44 -8.83 15.52
N THR A 145 -3.20 -8.27 16.71
CA THR A 145 -3.84 -8.79 17.94
C THR A 145 -5.09 -8.01 18.35
N THR A 146 -5.06 -6.68 18.26
CA THR A 146 -6.18 -5.83 18.71
C THR A 146 -7.23 -5.68 17.62
N LEU A 147 -6.81 -5.35 16.40
CA LEU A 147 -7.70 -5.22 15.24
C LEU A 147 -7.96 -6.58 14.59
N GLY A 148 -7.06 -7.54 14.77
CA GLY A 148 -7.27 -8.94 14.40
C GLY A 148 -7.09 -9.21 12.92
N PHE A 149 -6.25 -8.44 12.22
CA PHE A 149 -5.83 -8.75 10.86
C PHE A 149 -4.91 -9.98 10.84
N VAL A 150 -4.80 -10.63 9.68
CA VAL A 150 -3.91 -11.77 9.47
C VAL A 150 -2.48 -11.29 9.22
N GLU A 151 -1.52 -12.03 9.78
CA GLU A 151 -0.08 -11.78 9.58
C GLU A 151 0.28 -11.83 8.08
N PRO A 152 1.14 -10.91 7.59
CA PRO A 152 1.57 -10.95 6.19
C PRO A 152 2.34 -12.24 5.84
N PRO A 153 2.39 -12.64 4.56
CA PRO A 153 3.13 -13.84 4.14
C PRO A 153 4.63 -13.71 4.41
N GLY A 154 5.26 -14.79 4.87
CA GLY A 154 6.70 -14.89 5.07
C GLY A 154 7.45 -15.34 3.82
N ASP A 155 8.78 -15.24 3.87
CA ASP A 155 9.68 -15.56 2.76
C ASP A 155 10.65 -16.73 3.07
N ASP A 156 10.49 -17.42 4.21
CA ASP A 156 11.28 -18.60 4.62
C ASP A 156 11.33 -19.71 3.56
N TRP A 157 10.32 -19.76 2.70
CA TRP A 157 10.17 -20.76 1.65
C TRP A 157 11.00 -20.45 0.40
N TYR A 158 11.62 -19.27 0.31
CA TYR A 158 12.43 -18.89 -0.84
C TYR A 158 13.54 -19.92 -1.11
N PRO A 159 13.87 -20.19 -2.38
CA PRO A 159 14.98 -21.07 -2.73
C PRO A 159 16.28 -20.63 -2.06
N LEU A 160 17.16 -21.58 -1.72
CA LEU A 160 18.45 -21.30 -1.04
C LEU A 160 19.38 -20.26 -1.69
N ASN A 161 19.15 -19.92 -2.97
CA ASN A 161 19.97 -18.94 -3.70
C ASN A 161 19.24 -17.59 -3.90
N ASP A 162 18.02 -17.45 -3.39
CA ASP A 162 17.24 -16.23 -3.43
C ASP A 162 17.34 -15.56 -2.04
N ASP A 163 17.49 -14.25 -2.01
CA ASP A 163 17.65 -13.46 -0.79
C ASP A 163 16.31 -13.26 -0.08
N ASN A 164 16.26 -13.74 1.17
CA ASN A 164 15.17 -13.56 2.13
C ASN A 164 15.62 -12.70 3.33
N GLY A 165 16.59 -11.80 3.14
CA GLY A 165 17.17 -11.02 4.23
C GLY A 165 18.00 -11.85 5.23
N GLY A 166 18.25 -13.13 4.92
CA GLY A 166 19.05 -14.06 5.70
C GLY A 166 18.32 -14.70 6.88
N SER A 167 17.00 -14.58 6.97
CA SER A 167 16.16 -15.28 7.96
C SER A 167 14.72 -15.39 7.47
N GLY A 168 13.82 -15.89 8.31
CA GLY A 168 12.38 -15.86 8.04
C GLY A 168 11.61 -14.70 8.65
N LEU A 169 12.34 -13.74 9.21
CA LEU A 169 11.75 -12.56 9.85
C LEU A 169 11.42 -11.52 8.78
N TYR A 170 10.36 -10.75 8.97
CA TYR A 170 9.98 -9.70 8.05
C TYR A 170 11.07 -8.62 7.99
N ASP A 171 11.59 -8.33 6.80
CA ASP A 171 12.74 -7.46 6.63
C ASP A 171 12.38 -5.98 6.52
N ILE A 172 13.09 -5.18 7.32
CA ILE A 172 13.00 -3.72 7.35
C ILE A 172 14.38 -3.14 7.06
N TYR A 173 14.51 -2.50 5.90
CA TYR A 173 15.76 -1.89 5.45
C TYR A 173 15.81 -0.40 5.81
N ILE A 174 16.67 -0.02 6.76
CA ILE A 174 16.82 1.38 7.21
C ILE A 174 17.88 2.08 6.36
N ARG A 175 17.44 3.03 5.52
CA ARG A 175 18.27 3.62 4.46
C ARG A 175 18.06 5.12 4.29
N SER A 176 19.01 5.79 3.63
CA SER A 176 18.77 7.17 3.18
C SER A 176 17.92 7.20 1.92
N PHE A 177 16.92 8.07 1.90
CA PHE A 177 16.13 8.38 0.70
C PHE A 177 16.50 9.75 0.15
N THR A 178 16.63 9.85 -1.18
CA THR A 178 16.87 11.11 -1.89
C THR A 178 15.62 11.97 -2.02
N ALA A 179 14.45 11.34 -2.00
CA ALA A 179 13.15 11.99 -2.05
C ALA A 179 12.53 12.14 -0.65
N ASN A 180 11.41 12.86 -0.54
CA ASN A 180 10.75 13.22 0.71
C ASN A 180 9.60 12.27 1.11
N TRP A 181 9.65 10.98 0.76
CA TRP A 181 8.71 10.00 1.34
C TRP A 181 9.24 9.44 2.67
N TYR A 182 8.32 8.90 3.45
CA TYR A 182 8.54 8.43 4.81
C TYR A 182 9.05 6.98 4.84
N GLY A 183 8.46 6.11 4.03
CA GLY A 183 8.77 4.69 3.87
C GLY A 183 8.22 4.18 2.54
N TYR A 184 8.41 2.89 2.27
CA TYR A 184 7.65 2.15 1.26
C TYR A 184 7.71 0.64 1.49
N VAL A 185 6.72 -0.08 0.97
CA VAL A 185 6.71 -1.55 0.87
C VAL A 185 6.93 -2.01 -0.57
N GLN A 186 7.80 -2.99 -0.75
CA GLN A 186 8.08 -3.61 -2.04
C GLN A 186 7.50 -5.03 -2.07
N PRO A 187 6.50 -5.31 -2.93
CA PRO A 187 6.07 -6.68 -3.19
C PRO A 187 7.14 -7.45 -3.96
N GLU A 188 7.26 -8.75 -3.69
CA GLU A 188 8.35 -9.57 -4.22
C GLU A 188 7.90 -10.75 -5.06
N SER A 189 7.01 -11.58 -4.51
CA SER A 189 6.60 -12.84 -5.10
C SER A 189 5.18 -13.21 -4.65
N TRP A 190 4.56 -14.13 -5.37
CA TRP A 190 3.33 -14.76 -4.92
C TRP A 190 3.59 -15.56 -3.64
N ALA A 191 2.77 -15.37 -2.62
CA ALA A 191 2.88 -16.09 -1.35
C ALA A 191 2.86 -17.61 -1.59
N GLY A 192 3.86 -18.32 -1.05
CA GLY A 192 4.05 -19.76 -1.24
C GLY A 192 4.07 -20.24 -2.71
N ASN A 193 4.42 -19.38 -3.67
CA ASN A 193 4.26 -19.61 -5.12
C ASN A 193 2.82 -19.91 -5.59
N THR A 194 1.83 -19.65 -4.75
CA THR A 194 0.42 -19.98 -5.01
C THR A 194 -0.51 -18.78 -4.91
N GLY A 195 -0.05 -17.69 -4.28
CA GLY A 195 -0.88 -16.54 -3.96
C GLY A 195 -1.72 -16.76 -2.70
N ASN A 196 -1.46 -17.83 -1.93
CA ASN A 196 -2.16 -18.15 -0.69
C ASN A 196 -1.30 -17.79 0.52
N ASN A 197 -1.86 -17.04 1.48
CA ASN A 197 -1.18 -16.68 2.71
C ASN A 197 -1.20 -17.86 3.70
N GLU A 198 -0.03 -18.30 4.14
CA GLU A 198 0.13 -19.42 5.08
C GLU A 198 -0.40 -19.12 6.49
N HIS A 199 -0.61 -17.85 6.83
CA HIS A 199 -1.12 -17.42 8.13
C HIS A 199 -2.65 -17.37 8.19
N SER A 200 -3.32 -17.44 7.05
CA SER A 200 -4.78 -17.49 6.97
C SER A 200 -5.34 -18.87 7.33
N SER A 201 -6.46 -18.88 8.06
CA SER A 201 -7.13 -20.13 8.48
C SER A 201 -8.52 -20.26 7.87
N GLY A 202 -8.76 -21.36 7.14
CA GLY A 202 -10.08 -21.70 6.62
C GLY A 202 -10.50 -20.92 5.36
N VAL A 203 -9.63 -20.08 4.83
CA VAL A 203 -9.76 -19.37 3.56
C VAL A 203 -8.53 -19.64 2.68
N THR A 204 -8.62 -19.28 1.40
CA THR A 204 -7.50 -19.42 0.46
C THR A 204 -7.44 -18.18 -0.40
N GLU A 205 -6.42 -17.36 -0.19
CA GLU A 205 -6.11 -16.25 -1.08
C GLU A 205 -5.55 -16.80 -2.39
N VAL A 206 -5.80 -16.05 -3.47
CA VAL A 206 -5.19 -16.30 -4.78
C VAL A 206 -4.24 -15.19 -5.19
N ASN A 207 -4.29 -14.06 -4.47
CA ASN A 207 -3.55 -12.85 -4.80
C ASN A 207 -2.56 -12.37 -3.71
N ALA A 208 -2.27 -13.19 -2.71
CA ALA A 208 -1.35 -12.80 -1.65
C ALA A 208 0.10 -12.71 -2.15
N MET A 209 0.84 -11.70 -1.69
CA MET A 209 2.24 -11.47 -2.03
C MET A 209 3.13 -11.38 -0.79
N THR A 210 4.34 -11.93 -0.89
CA THR A 210 5.42 -11.61 0.04
C THR A 210 5.92 -10.18 -0.21
N SER A 211 6.49 -9.57 0.82
CA SER A 211 7.05 -8.22 0.72
C SER A 211 8.12 -7.97 1.77
N TYR A 212 8.89 -6.90 1.55
CA TYR A 212 9.71 -6.25 2.58
C TYR A 212 9.44 -4.75 2.54
N MET A 213 9.97 -4.02 3.52
CA MET A 213 9.85 -2.57 3.54
C MET A 213 11.17 -1.85 3.72
N ALA A 214 11.19 -0.59 3.30
CA ALA A 214 12.30 0.31 3.54
C ALA A 214 11.83 1.52 4.35
N MET A 215 12.60 1.85 5.37
CA MET A 215 12.36 2.98 6.27
C MET A 215 13.50 3.98 6.16
N ARG A 216 13.22 5.26 6.40
CA ARG A 216 14.28 6.27 6.41
C ARG A 216 15.25 6.05 7.57
N ASN A 217 16.53 6.35 7.33
CA ASN A 217 17.56 6.44 8.36
C ASN A 217 17.52 7.74 9.18
N ASN A 218 16.71 8.73 8.76
CA ASN A 218 16.36 9.93 9.52
C ASN A 218 15.16 10.67 8.91
N TYR A 219 14.48 11.47 9.74
CA TYR A 219 13.33 12.30 9.36
C TYR A 219 13.63 13.81 9.49
N ASN A 220 14.85 14.24 9.14
CA ASN A 220 15.16 15.67 9.12
C ASN A 220 14.34 16.40 8.05
N GLY A 221 13.67 17.49 8.44
CA GLY A 221 12.85 18.31 7.53
C GLY A 221 11.40 17.85 7.38
N PHE A 222 10.98 16.84 8.15
CA PHE A 222 9.59 16.40 8.25
C PHE A 222 8.84 17.21 9.34
N PRO A 223 7.51 17.34 9.23
CA PRO A 223 6.73 18.24 10.09
C PRO A 223 6.62 17.77 11.54
N ASN A 224 6.55 16.45 11.79
CA ASN A 224 6.36 15.89 13.14
C ASN A 224 7.69 15.62 13.85
N THR A 225 7.63 15.24 15.13
CA THR A 225 8.81 14.76 15.85
C THR A 225 9.35 13.47 15.21
N LEU A 226 10.61 13.13 15.52
CA LEU A 226 11.22 11.90 14.97
C LEU A 226 10.36 10.66 15.27
N ILE A 227 9.93 10.51 16.53
CA ILE A 227 9.15 9.34 16.96
C ILE A 227 7.78 9.31 16.27
N GLU A 228 7.07 10.43 16.20
CA GLU A 228 5.76 10.51 15.53
C GLU A 228 5.87 10.14 14.04
N ASN A 229 6.92 10.62 13.34
CA ASN A 229 7.13 10.23 11.96
C ASN A 229 7.38 8.72 11.82
N ILE A 230 8.17 8.10 12.71
CA ILE A 230 8.40 6.65 12.69
C ILE A 230 7.08 5.90 12.95
N GLN A 231 6.28 6.37 13.91
CA GLN A 231 5.00 5.78 14.31
C GLN A 231 4.00 5.73 13.15
N VAL A 232 3.70 6.87 12.52
CA VAL A 232 2.74 6.92 11.40
C VAL A 232 3.26 6.13 10.19
N THR A 233 4.56 6.21 9.89
CA THR A 233 5.15 5.44 8.78
C THR A 233 5.03 3.94 9.04
N ALA A 234 5.36 3.49 10.25
CA ALA A 234 5.37 2.08 10.58
C ALA A 234 3.96 1.49 10.52
N SER A 235 2.95 2.20 11.03
CA SER A 235 1.55 1.76 10.90
C SER A 235 1.11 1.72 9.44
N HIS A 236 1.36 2.78 8.67
CA HIS A 236 0.98 2.85 7.26
C HIS A 236 1.61 1.75 6.42
N GLU A 237 2.93 1.61 6.48
CA GLU A 237 3.66 0.66 5.62
C GLU A 237 3.49 -0.78 6.11
N TYR A 238 3.43 -1.04 7.42
CA TYR A 238 3.14 -2.41 7.88
C TYR A 238 1.74 -2.85 7.46
N PHE A 239 0.76 -1.94 7.45
CA PHE A 239 -0.56 -2.29 6.95
C PHE A 239 -0.55 -2.63 5.46
N HIS A 240 0.30 -2.00 4.62
CA HIS A 240 0.46 -2.46 3.24
C HIS A 240 0.97 -3.91 3.14
N ALA A 241 1.90 -4.32 4.02
CA ALA A 241 2.33 -5.71 4.08
C ALA A 241 1.16 -6.65 4.43
N VAL A 242 0.35 -6.27 5.42
CA VAL A 242 -0.88 -6.98 5.80
C VAL A 242 -1.85 -7.08 4.61
N GLN A 243 -2.12 -5.97 3.91
CA GLN A 243 -3.01 -5.93 2.73
C GLN A 243 -2.51 -6.85 1.62
N PHE A 244 -1.20 -6.90 1.38
CA PHE A 244 -0.60 -7.85 0.43
C PHE A 244 -0.84 -9.30 0.84
N GLY A 245 -1.07 -9.59 2.12
CA GLY A 245 -1.48 -10.91 2.60
C GLY A 245 -2.93 -11.28 2.28
N TYR A 246 -3.81 -10.32 2.01
CA TYR A 246 -5.21 -10.55 1.64
C TYR A 246 -5.40 -10.55 0.12
N ASP A 247 -4.99 -9.46 -0.53
CA ASP A 247 -5.11 -9.28 -1.97
C ASP A 247 -4.12 -8.21 -2.46
N GLY A 248 -2.95 -8.64 -2.95
CA GLY A 248 -1.95 -7.74 -3.50
C GLY A 248 -2.36 -7.09 -4.84
N TRP A 249 -3.47 -7.51 -5.44
CA TRP A 249 -4.00 -6.95 -6.68
C TRP A 249 -5.11 -5.90 -6.46
N GLU A 250 -5.51 -5.65 -5.22
CA GLU A 250 -6.55 -4.68 -4.91
C GLU A 250 -6.17 -3.24 -5.37
N GLU A 251 -7.18 -2.40 -5.55
CA GLU A 251 -7.02 -1.04 -6.06
C GLU A 251 -6.33 -0.10 -5.08
N SER A 252 -5.52 0.79 -5.63
CA SER A 252 -4.67 1.72 -4.88
C SER A 252 -5.46 2.61 -3.94
N TRP A 253 -6.64 3.06 -4.35
CA TRP A 253 -7.40 4.01 -3.54
C TRP A 253 -7.81 3.44 -2.19
N VAL A 254 -8.22 2.16 -2.12
CA VAL A 254 -8.66 1.53 -0.88
C VAL A 254 -7.47 1.06 -0.05
N MET A 255 -6.39 0.62 -0.69
CA MET A 255 -5.12 0.31 -0.01
C MET A 255 -4.59 1.52 0.74
N GLU A 256 -4.44 2.66 0.06
CA GLU A 256 -3.93 3.88 0.67
C GLU A 256 -4.92 4.48 1.68
N ALA A 257 -6.22 4.52 1.37
CA ALA A 257 -7.22 5.09 2.29
C ALA A 257 -7.32 4.31 3.60
N THR A 258 -7.26 2.98 3.54
CA THR A 258 -7.29 2.15 4.76
C THR A 258 -5.95 2.17 5.49
N ALA A 259 -4.81 2.24 4.80
CA ALA A 259 -3.50 2.43 5.45
C ALA A 259 -3.41 3.76 6.22
N VAL A 260 -3.93 4.85 5.65
CA VAL A 260 -4.03 6.14 6.36
C VAL A 260 -4.98 6.05 7.55
N GLN A 261 -6.10 5.33 7.43
CA GLN A 261 -7.01 5.14 8.57
C GLN A 261 -6.36 4.33 9.70
N LEU A 262 -5.47 3.40 9.37
CA LEU A 262 -4.72 2.63 10.38
C LEU A 262 -3.76 3.51 11.18
N GLU A 263 -3.20 4.58 10.59
CA GLU A 263 -2.39 5.56 11.32
C GLU A 263 -3.16 6.12 12.53
N GLU A 264 -4.42 6.54 12.33
CA GLU A 264 -5.31 7.07 13.38
C GLU A 264 -5.73 5.97 14.36
N MET A 265 -6.08 4.77 13.87
CA MET A 265 -6.51 3.67 14.74
C MET A 265 -5.39 3.15 15.65
N VAL A 266 -4.12 3.27 15.25
CA VAL A 266 -2.95 2.86 16.04
C VAL A 266 -2.43 3.99 16.92
N TYR A 267 -2.45 5.23 16.40
CA TYR A 267 -1.91 6.42 17.06
C TYR A 267 -2.86 7.63 16.97
N ASP A 268 -4.00 7.53 17.64
CA ASP A 268 -5.08 8.54 17.71
C ASP A 268 -4.59 9.98 18.00
N ASP A 269 -3.53 10.14 18.80
CA ASP A 269 -2.98 11.47 19.13
C ASP A 269 -2.13 12.11 17.99
N ILE A 270 -1.85 11.40 16.88
CA ILE A 270 -0.93 11.84 15.80
C ILE A 270 -1.67 12.11 14.49
N ASN A 271 -2.18 13.33 14.38
CA ASN A 271 -3.01 13.80 13.27
C ASN A 271 -2.27 14.16 11.97
N ASP A 272 -1.30 13.34 11.52
CA ASP A 272 -0.54 13.61 10.27
C ASP A 272 -1.45 13.57 9.03
N CYS A 273 -2.46 12.69 9.03
CA CYS A 273 -3.38 12.50 7.92
C CYS A 273 -4.28 13.73 7.63
N TYR A 274 -4.43 14.65 8.58
CA TYR A 274 -5.31 15.82 8.42
C TYR A 274 -4.84 16.79 7.35
N GLN A 275 -3.56 16.72 6.98
CA GLN A 275 -3.02 17.50 5.87
C GLN A 275 -3.74 17.24 4.53
N TYR A 276 -4.43 16.10 4.38
CA TYR A 276 -5.21 15.79 3.18
C TYR A 276 -6.58 16.49 3.16
N MET A 277 -7.13 16.81 4.33
CA MET A 277 -8.51 17.30 4.50
C MET A 277 -8.79 18.60 3.72
N PRO A 278 -7.95 19.65 3.76
CA PRO A 278 -8.24 20.88 3.01
C PRO A 278 -8.47 20.64 1.51
N SER A 279 -7.64 19.79 0.89
CA SER A 279 -7.76 19.48 -0.53
C SER A 279 -8.96 18.59 -0.85
N TRP A 280 -9.25 17.63 0.04
CA TRP A 280 -10.34 16.69 -0.12
C TRP A 280 -11.70 17.38 0.01
N PHE A 281 -11.88 18.22 1.04
CA PHE A 281 -13.10 19.01 1.29
C PHE A 281 -13.35 20.11 0.25
N TYR A 282 -12.30 20.55 -0.47
CA TYR A 282 -12.44 21.50 -1.58
C TYR A 282 -13.12 20.88 -2.81
N SER A 283 -13.04 19.56 -2.98
CA SER A 283 -13.53 18.84 -4.17
C SER A 283 -14.53 17.73 -3.83
N PRO A 284 -15.67 18.04 -3.19
CA PRO A 284 -16.63 17.03 -2.70
C PRO A 284 -17.35 16.24 -3.81
N HIS A 285 -17.19 16.65 -5.07
CA HIS A 285 -17.79 16.00 -6.24
C HIS A 285 -16.91 14.89 -6.84
N GLN A 286 -15.66 14.76 -6.39
CA GLN A 286 -14.75 13.73 -6.87
C GLN A 286 -15.10 12.38 -6.23
N SER A 287 -14.96 11.29 -6.98
CA SER A 287 -15.16 9.94 -6.41
C SER A 287 -14.05 9.60 -5.40
N LEU A 288 -14.29 8.64 -4.52
CA LEU A 288 -13.27 8.11 -3.61
C LEU A 288 -12.12 7.46 -4.40
N ASN A 289 -12.46 6.72 -5.46
CA ASN A 289 -11.53 5.98 -6.32
C ASN A 289 -10.94 6.79 -7.49
N LEU A 290 -11.02 8.14 -7.47
CA LEU A 290 -10.37 8.95 -8.49
C LEU A 290 -8.86 8.71 -8.44
N ASP A 291 -8.24 8.37 -9.58
CA ASP A 291 -6.80 8.10 -9.73
C ASP A 291 -5.93 9.34 -9.39
N SER A 292 -5.73 9.59 -8.11
CA SER A 292 -5.02 10.73 -7.55
C SER A 292 -4.56 10.42 -6.12
N SER A 293 -3.25 10.45 -5.87
CA SER A 293 -2.68 10.15 -4.55
C SER A 293 -3.32 10.98 -3.43
N ASN A 294 -3.44 12.30 -3.59
CA ASN A 294 -4.05 13.14 -2.54
C ASN A 294 -5.52 12.78 -2.28
N ARG A 295 -6.24 12.31 -3.30
CA ARG A 295 -7.64 11.88 -3.14
C ARG A 295 -7.72 10.55 -2.41
N TRP A 296 -6.86 9.59 -2.75
CA TRP A 296 -6.80 8.29 -2.08
C TRP A 296 -6.51 8.45 -0.59
N TYR A 297 -5.43 9.16 -0.25
CA TYR A 297 -5.02 9.39 1.13
C TYR A 297 -6.12 10.09 1.93
N GLY A 298 -6.66 11.20 1.40
CA GLY A 298 -7.74 11.92 2.05
C GLY A 298 -9.06 11.15 2.14
N SER A 299 -9.21 10.03 1.40
CA SER A 299 -10.41 9.18 1.51
C SER A 299 -10.41 8.31 2.76
N PHE A 300 -9.38 8.38 3.62
CA PHE A 300 -9.42 7.81 4.97
C PHE A 300 -10.68 8.26 5.73
N ILE A 301 -11.12 9.51 5.55
CA ILE A 301 -12.32 10.07 6.20
C ILE A 301 -13.60 9.26 5.93
N PHE A 302 -13.65 8.50 4.84
CA PHE A 302 -14.73 7.55 4.59
C PHE A 302 -14.68 6.37 5.53
N PHE A 303 -13.48 5.79 5.73
CA PHE A 303 -13.27 4.69 6.66
C PHE A 303 -13.39 5.14 8.11
N GLU A 304 -12.97 6.36 8.44
CA GLU A 304 -13.23 7.01 9.73
C GLU A 304 -14.74 7.04 10.04
N TYR A 305 -15.54 7.55 9.08
CA TYR A 305 -16.99 7.59 9.23
C TYR A 305 -17.60 6.19 9.40
N VAL A 306 -17.18 5.25 8.55
CA VAL A 306 -17.67 3.87 8.57
C VAL A 306 -17.33 3.16 9.89
N ASN A 307 -16.10 3.32 10.38
CA ASN A 307 -15.67 2.71 11.64
C ASN A 307 -16.50 3.22 12.82
N THR A 308 -16.66 4.54 12.89
CA THR A 308 -17.38 5.22 13.98
C THR A 308 -18.88 4.92 14.00
N HIS A 309 -19.52 4.85 12.82
CA HIS A 309 -20.98 4.79 12.72
C HIS A 309 -21.56 3.42 12.36
N MET A 310 -20.74 2.48 11.88
CA MET A 310 -21.18 1.14 11.51
C MET A 310 -20.48 0.04 12.32
N SER A 311 -19.14 -0.06 12.23
CA SER A 311 -18.39 -1.12 12.92
C SER A 311 -16.89 -0.80 12.98
N ASN A 312 -16.28 -0.90 14.17
CA ASN A 312 -14.82 -0.77 14.33
C ASN A 312 -14.02 -1.85 13.57
N ASN A 313 -14.69 -2.89 13.07
CA ASN A 313 -14.07 -3.97 12.29
C ASN A 313 -14.22 -3.80 10.79
N SER A 314 -14.86 -2.73 10.31
CA SER A 314 -15.27 -2.60 8.89
C SER A 314 -14.12 -2.74 7.90
N ILE A 315 -12.94 -2.22 8.24
CA ILE A 315 -11.74 -2.38 7.41
C ILE A 315 -11.31 -3.85 7.34
N ARG A 316 -11.26 -4.55 8.48
CA ARG A 316 -10.93 -5.99 8.49
C ARG A 316 -11.96 -6.79 7.71
N GLU A 317 -13.24 -6.53 7.93
CA GLU A 317 -14.33 -7.23 7.25
C GLU A 317 -14.27 -7.00 5.73
N PHE A 318 -13.89 -5.81 5.27
CA PHE A 318 -13.60 -5.55 3.86
C PHE A 318 -12.45 -6.43 3.33
N TRP A 319 -11.30 -6.45 4.02
CA TRP A 319 -10.13 -7.23 3.58
C TRP A 319 -10.37 -8.74 3.63
N GLU A 320 -11.10 -9.25 4.63
CA GLU A 320 -11.51 -10.65 4.67
C GLU A 320 -12.48 -11.00 3.51
N LYS A 321 -13.35 -10.05 3.14
CA LYS A 321 -14.28 -10.22 2.02
C LYS A 321 -13.56 -10.14 0.66
N SER A 322 -12.51 -9.34 0.54
CA SER A 322 -11.78 -9.15 -0.72
C SER A 322 -11.20 -10.46 -1.25
N ILE A 323 -10.86 -11.42 -0.37
CA ILE A 323 -10.43 -12.78 -0.73
C ILE A 323 -11.43 -13.48 -1.68
N THR A 324 -12.72 -13.12 -1.61
CA THR A 324 -13.78 -13.75 -2.42
C THR A 324 -13.91 -13.17 -3.83
N HIS A 325 -13.14 -12.12 -4.16
CA HIS A 325 -13.13 -11.44 -5.44
C HIS A 325 -11.70 -11.39 -5.98
N ASP A 326 -11.50 -11.84 -7.21
CA ASP A 326 -10.17 -11.87 -7.79
C ASP A 326 -9.84 -10.53 -8.46
N SER A 327 -9.18 -9.62 -7.71
CA SER A 327 -8.74 -8.30 -8.24
C SER A 327 -7.67 -8.39 -9.35
N TYR A 328 -7.19 -9.60 -9.67
CA TYR A 328 -6.41 -9.85 -10.87
C TYR A 328 -7.24 -9.68 -12.14
N ASP A 329 -8.52 -10.11 -12.10
CA ASP A 329 -9.40 -10.20 -13.26
C ASP A 329 -10.16 -8.89 -13.55
N ASP A 330 -10.64 -8.20 -12.51
CA ASP A 330 -11.39 -6.94 -12.62
C ASP A 330 -11.25 -6.09 -11.33
N GLU A 331 -11.87 -4.91 -11.32
CA GLU A 331 -11.93 -4.05 -10.15
C GLU A 331 -13.16 -4.34 -9.28
N TYR A 332 -12.93 -4.73 -8.01
CA TYR A 332 -14.01 -5.13 -7.11
C TYR A 332 -14.14 -4.30 -5.83
N SER A 333 -13.25 -3.33 -5.58
CA SER A 333 -13.18 -2.63 -4.29
C SER A 333 -14.53 -2.07 -3.80
N ILE A 334 -15.31 -1.42 -4.69
CA ILE A 334 -16.63 -0.87 -4.33
C ILE A 334 -17.67 -1.97 -4.12
N GLN A 335 -17.63 -3.03 -4.93
CA GLN A 335 -18.52 -4.17 -4.76
C GLN A 335 -18.24 -4.88 -3.42
N THR A 336 -16.98 -5.15 -3.12
CA THR A 336 -16.53 -5.79 -1.88
C THR A 336 -16.91 -4.94 -0.66
N LEU A 337 -16.75 -3.61 -0.72
CA LEU A 337 -17.23 -2.71 0.33
C LEU A 337 -18.76 -2.79 0.51
N ASP A 338 -19.53 -2.75 -0.57
CA ASP A 338 -20.99 -2.87 -0.48
C ASP A 338 -21.40 -4.20 0.17
N GLU A 339 -20.78 -5.30 -0.24
CA GLU A 339 -21.07 -6.63 0.31
C GLU A 339 -20.67 -6.75 1.78
N ALA A 340 -19.51 -6.23 2.18
CA ALA A 340 -19.08 -6.20 3.58
C ALA A 340 -20.00 -5.32 4.45
N PHE A 341 -20.46 -4.19 3.94
CA PHE A 341 -21.33 -3.28 4.68
C PHE A 341 -22.75 -3.83 4.83
N ARG A 342 -23.21 -4.62 3.86
CA ARG A 342 -24.51 -5.33 3.93
C ARG A 342 -24.54 -6.39 5.01
N ASP A 343 -23.41 -7.02 5.31
CA ASP A 343 -23.31 -7.97 6.43
C ASP A 343 -23.53 -7.24 7.79
N ASN A 344 -23.31 -5.93 7.82
CA ASN A 344 -23.56 -5.04 8.97
C ASN A 344 -24.89 -4.24 8.87
N GLY A 345 -25.75 -4.54 7.90
CA GLY A 345 -27.07 -3.92 7.77
C GLY A 345 -27.08 -2.54 7.09
N SER A 346 -26.00 -2.16 6.40
CA SER A 346 -25.90 -0.94 5.59
C SER A 346 -25.58 -1.26 4.12
N SER A 347 -25.13 -0.27 3.36
CA SER A 347 -24.60 -0.41 1.99
C SER A 347 -23.49 0.62 1.76
N PHE A 348 -22.69 0.43 0.71
CA PHE A 348 -21.70 1.44 0.32
C PHE A 348 -22.37 2.79 0.02
N ALA A 349 -23.54 2.75 -0.64
CA ALA A 349 -24.30 3.94 -0.98
C ALA A 349 -24.82 4.68 0.26
N ASP A 350 -25.32 3.96 1.27
CA ASP A 350 -25.83 4.56 2.50
C ASP A 350 -24.69 5.24 3.27
N MET A 351 -23.58 4.53 3.51
CA MET A 351 -22.42 5.09 4.20
C MET A 351 -21.83 6.29 3.46
N LEU A 352 -21.73 6.25 2.13
CA LEU A 352 -21.24 7.37 1.34
C LEU A 352 -22.17 8.59 1.43
N ASN A 353 -23.50 8.38 1.42
CA ASN A 353 -24.49 9.45 1.54
C ASN A 353 -24.46 10.08 2.94
N GLU A 354 -24.40 9.27 3.99
CA GLU A 354 -24.36 9.73 5.38
C GLU A 354 -23.06 10.47 5.68
N MET A 355 -21.91 9.94 5.25
CA MET A 355 -20.63 10.64 5.30
C MET A 355 -20.70 11.98 4.54
N SER A 356 -21.37 12.03 3.38
CA SER A 356 -21.52 13.29 2.64
C SER A 356 -22.32 14.35 3.41
N ILE A 357 -23.30 13.93 4.22
CA ILE A 357 -24.03 14.82 5.14
C ILE A 357 -23.13 15.24 6.30
N ALA A 358 -22.41 14.30 6.91
CA ALA A 358 -21.47 14.55 7.99
C ALA A 358 -20.38 15.55 7.57
N ASN A 359 -19.82 15.38 6.37
CA ASN A 359 -18.86 16.31 5.78
C ASN A 359 -19.42 17.72 5.59
N ARG A 360 -20.73 17.85 5.34
CA ARG A 360 -21.36 19.17 5.22
C ARG A 360 -21.59 19.83 6.57
N ILE A 361 -21.93 19.04 7.59
CA ILE A 361 -22.14 19.53 8.95
C ILE A 361 -20.80 19.85 9.62
N LEU A 362 -19.81 18.98 9.43
CA LEU A 362 -18.46 18.99 9.97
C LEU A 362 -18.47 19.41 11.44
N SER A 363 -18.96 18.53 12.31
CA SER A 363 -19.10 18.82 13.73
C SER A 363 -18.77 17.61 14.61
N SER A 364 -18.14 17.91 15.74
CA SER A 364 -17.87 17.03 16.88
C SER A 364 -19.03 16.98 17.87
N ASN A 365 -20.11 17.73 17.61
CA ASN A 365 -21.22 17.84 18.55
C ASN A 365 -22.21 16.68 18.37
N THR A 366 -22.42 15.89 19.43
CA THR A 366 -23.35 14.75 19.46
C THR A 366 -24.80 15.10 19.08
N PHE A 367 -25.21 16.38 19.10
CA PHE A 367 -26.51 16.79 18.57
C PHE A 367 -26.65 16.62 17.05
N ALA A 368 -25.54 16.45 16.33
CA ALA A 368 -25.52 16.17 14.90
C ALA A 368 -25.53 14.68 14.58
N ASP A 369 -25.53 13.77 15.57
CA ASP A 369 -25.54 12.32 15.34
C ASP A 369 -26.71 11.90 14.42
N PRO A 370 -26.49 10.98 13.47
CA PRO A 370 -25.26 10.21 13.22
C PRO A 370 -24.23 10.94 12.31
N TYR A 371 -24.38 12.24 12.06
CA TYR A 371 -23.59 12.99 11.08
C TYR A 371 -22.43 13.75 11.72
N THR A 372 -21.64 13.06 12.53
CA THR A 372 -20.55 13.62 13.35
C THR A 372 -19.19 13.00 13.03
N TYR A 373 -18.13 13.74 13.32
CA TYR A 373 -16.76 13.23 13.45
C TYR A 373 -16.24 13.68 14.80
N GLU A 374 -15.68 12.77 15.61
CA GLU A 374 -15.16 13.10 16.94
C GLU A 374 -14.18 14.29 16.88
N GLU A 375 -13.32 14.29 15.86
CA GLU A 375 -12.25 15.27 15.68
C GLU A 375 -12.54 16.32 14.61
N ALA A 376 -13.80 16.56 14.27
CA ALA A 376 -14.21 17.48 13.20
C ALA A 376 -13.54 18.87 13.29
N ASP A 377 -13.34 19.38 14.51
CA ASP A 377 -12.77 20.70 14.77
C ASP A 377 -11.28 20.81 14.38
N ALA A 378 -10.59 19.67 14.24
CA ALA A 378 -9.17 19.57 13.96
C ALA A 378 -8.83 19.35 12.48
N TYR A 379 -9.79 19.02 11.61
CA TYR A 379 -9.54 18.83 10.17
C TYR A 379 -9.13 20.11 9.40
N PHE A 380 -9.13 21.29 10.06
CA PHE A 380 -8.73 22.59 9.50
C PHE A 380 -9.29 22.88 8.08
N ALA A 381 -10.49 22.37 7.78
CA ALA A 381 -11.10 22.40 6.47
C ALA A 381 -12.41 23.20 6.47
N VAL A 382 -12.74 23.81 5.33
CA VAL A 382 -14.04 24.44 5.09
C VAL A 382 -14.73 23.65 3.99
N PRO A 383 -15.81 22.90 4.29
CA PRO A 383 -16.52 22.10 3.29
C PRO A 383 -17.03 22.96 2.14
N ALA A 384 -16.57 22.68 0.92
CA ALA A 384 -17.08 23.33 -0.27
C ALA A 384 -18.47 22.79 -0.64
N THR A 385 -19.25 23.57 -1.40
CA THR A 385 -20.51 23.10 -2.01
C THR A 385 -20.33 23.10 -3.52
N PHE A 386 -20.32 21.91 -4.14
CA PHE A 386 -20.25 21.80 -5.60
C PHE A 386 -21.58 22.19 -6.26
N SER A 387 -22.68 21.63 -5.79
CA SER A 387 -24.03 21.94 -6.25
C SER A 387 -25.04 21.67 -5.14
N THR A 388 -26.22 22.29 -5.24
CA THR A 388 -27.37 22.00 -4.38
C THR A 388 -28.44 21.33 -5.22
N VAL A 389 -28.82 20.12 -4.85
CA VAL A 389 -29.90 19.37 -5.50
C VAL A 389 -31.10 19.34 -4.55
N SER A 390 -32.28 19.68 -5.04
CA SER A 390 -33.51 19.49 -4.28
C SER A 390 -34.01 18.06 -4.49
N PHE A 391 -34.11 17.30 -3.42
CA PHE A 391 -34.71 15.96 -3.43
C PHE A 391 -36.04 15.98 -2.68
N SER A 392 -37.01 15.23 -3.19
CA SER A 392 -38.22 14.85 -2.47
C SER A 392 -38.23 13.34 -2.38
N THR A 393 -38.23 12.79 -1.17
CA THR A 393 -38.47 11.36 -0.94
C THR A 393 -39.75 10.96 -1.65
N GLY A 394 -39.66 10.01 -2.59
CA GLY A 394 -40.82 9.39 -3.22
C GLY A 394 -41.75 8.84 -2.14
N THR A 395 -43.05 9.05 -2.33
CA THR A 395 -44.09 8.61 -1.38
C THR A 395 -44.37 7.12 -1.50
#